data_AF-A0A4S1DVC3-F1
#
_entry.id   AF-A0A4S1DVC3-F1
#
_cell.length_a   1.000
_cell.length_b   1.000
_cell.length_c   1.000
_cell.angle_alpha   90.00
_cell.angle_beta   90.00
_cell.angle_gamma   90.00
#
_symmetry.space_group_name_H-M   'P 1'
#
loop_
_entity.id
_entity.type
_entity.pdbx_description
1 polymer ?
#
loop_
_entity_poly.entity_id
_entity_poly.type
_entity_poly.pdbx_seq_one_letter_code
_entity_poly.pdbx_strand_id
1 'polypeptide(L)'
;MCNYTFPQVNYNKNDYIKSCNYYELINLNSLKHLDTLDSKGKCVFHSEDIKWKRESDFYRLLSLLIDIYEEKKEKGNLIGVHFISKRENIPIDYLDKLAPCYLQYATFCDDVIMSEVEVASNNEKKSFDFRDCIFIKNFLIKNCKIKQDVNFSGIQVIDTFEIIDTFFYDFVEFNHSKFKGSLLLTNCHFKEQFFFQNVFFEEKSTLQIHSTFHKFSLFEKCSVNSSIIDFSDCEFYGETIFRDLKLEQQSFFNNIFVKKVLVFSGKNENRIFHAYTEFNINEELILGNISFDNTNISCIIKEHKENILQLQSTGKIIIERGCIKYRLQTDEIEIFISEGNQLLIDEITRAYTNFFILHTGKNLGIEIVERASEKITLFYFSDENMSQEEFLRLLEDSQKTFLGLFSNFRNYLSNTKKEDYVLNGINGIISLMTISFRAALLISLGKWKREDTKALLNSINSTDSILVNEELHNQLSSINVSNALREGIESNKLNIINFHQINQKGKSNVYVEKNFKGDLAPNSQSSK
;
A
#
# COMPACT_ATOMS: atom_id res chain seq x y z
N MET A 1 41.14 -18.73 -32.67
CA MET A 1 40.75 -18.13 -31.38
C MET A 1 39.26 -17.89 -31.37
N CYS A 2 38.60 -18.07 -30.22
CA CYS A 2 37.17 -17.80 -30.06
C CYS A 2 36.87 -16.32 -30.33
N ASN A 3 35.90 -16.02 -31.19
CA ASN A 3 35.51 -14.63 -31.51
C ASN A 3 34.50 -14.04 -30.50
N TYR A 4 34.35 -14.63 -29.31
CA TYR A 4 33.55 -14.05 -28.23
C TYR A 4 34.30 -12.90 -27.56
N THR A 5 33.60 -11.77 -27.44
CA THR A 5 34.08 -10.55 -26.81
C THR A 5 33.20 -10.27 -25.59
N PHE A 6 33.83 -10.12 -24.42
CA PHE A 6 33.09 -9.83 -23.20
C PHE A 6 32.43 -8.44 -23.28
N PRO A 7 31.18 -8.28 -22.82
CA PRO A 7 30.64 -6.95 -22.53
C PRO A 7 31.48 -6.31 -21.44
N GLN A 8 32.14 -5.18 -21.71
CA GLN A 8 32.89 -4.46 -20.69
C GLN A 8 31.97 -3.51 -19.91
N VAL A 9 31.87 -3.73 -18.61
CA VAL A 9 31.17 -2.84 -17.68
C VAL A 9 32.15 -1.77 -17.21
N ASN A 10 31.82 -0.51 -17.49
CA ASN A 10 32.57 0.74 -17.22
C ASN A 10 33.68 1.10 -18.23
N TYR A 11 33.49 2.27 -18.84
CA TYR A 11 34.27 2.84 -19.94
C TYR A 11 35.65 3.37 -19.51
N ASN A 12 36.67 3.00 -20.29
CA ASN A 12 37.73 3.92 -20.74
C ASN A 12 38.01 3.62 -22.22
N LYS A 13 38.13 4.65 -23.06
CA LYS A 13 38.15 4.53 -24.54
C LYS A 13 39.38 3.79 -25.10
N ASN A 14 40.31 3.39 -24.23
CA ASN A 14 41.55 2.69 -24.53
C ASN A 14 41.62 1.27 -23.92
N ASP A 15 40.56 0.80 -23.26
CA ASP A 15 40.57 -0.54 -22.65
C ASP A 15 40.25 -1.60 -23.71
N TYR A 16 41.26 -2.41 -24.01
CA TYR A 16 41.20 -3.45 -25.04
C TYR A 16 40.10 -4.47 -24.75
N ILE A 17 39.31 -4.79 -25.77
CA ILE A 17 38.38 -5.93 -25.81
C ILE A 17 39.17 -7.19 -25.42
N LYS A 18 38.87 -7.80 -24.26
CA LYS A 18 39.45 -9.10 -23.92
C LYS A 18 38.78 -10.17 -24.79
N SER A 19 39.59 -10.93 -25.51
CA SER A 19 39.16 -12.14 -26.21
C SER A 19 39.07 -13.32 -25.23
N CYS A 20 38.20 -14.29 -25.52
CA CYS A 20 38.17 -15.55 -24.79
C CYS A 20 39.49 -16.33 -24.96
N ASN A 21 40.09 -16.76 -23.85
CA ASN A 21 41.34 -17.52 -23.79
C ASN A 21 41.19 -18.91 -23.15
N TYR A 22 39.96 -19.43 -23.00
CA TYR A 22 39.72 -20.70 -22.29
C TYR A 22 40.44 -21.90 -22.94
N TYR A 23 40.49 -21.98 -24.27
CA TYR A 23 41.23 -23.04 -24.97
C TYR A 23 42.74 -22.92 -24.76
N GLU A 24 43.30 -21.69 -24.73
CA GLU A 24 44.72 -21.48 -24.44
C GLU A 24 45.04 -21.94 -23.02
N LEU A 25 44.20 -21.59 -22.04
CA LEU A 25 44.34 -22.04 -20.66
C LEU A 25 44.32 -23.57 -20.56
N ILE A 26 43.37 -24.24 -21.21
CA ILE A 26 43.28 -25.70 -21.19
C ILE A 26 44.47 -26.34 -21.92
N ASN A 27 44.86 -25.83 -23.09
CA ASN A 27 45.97 -26.40 -23.88
C ASN A 27 47.32 -26.23 -23.17
N LEU A 28 47.53 -25.14 -22.43
CA LEU A 28 48.76 -24.91 -21.66
C LEU A 28 48.85 -25.78 -20.40
N ASN A 29 47.72 -26.23 -19.85
CA ASN A 29 47.65 -26.92 -18.57
C ASN A 29 47.15 -28.37 -18.70
N SER A 30 46.97 -28.88 -19.92
CA SER A 30 46.57 -30.27 -20.17
C SER A 30 47.22 -30.83 -21.44
N LEU A 31 47.26 -32.16 -21.58
CA LEU A 31 47.74 -32.84 -22.79
C LEU A 31 46.74 -32.76 -23.97
N LYS A 32 45.66 -31.96 -23.86
CA LYS A 32 44.66 -31.80 -24.91
C LYS A 32 44.99 -30.61 -25.79
N HIS A 33 44.84 -30.78 -27.10
CA HIS A 33 44.88 -29.67 -28.05
C HIS A 33 43.46 -29.35 -28.52
N LEU A 34 42.89 -28.25 -28.02
CA LEU A 34 41.60 -27.72 -28.41
C LEU A 34 41.78 -26.60 -29.44
N ASP A 35 41.25 -26.80 -30.65
CA ASP A 35 41.25 -25.83 -31.75
C ASP A 35 39.90 -25.76 -32.50
N THR A 36 38.97 -26.66 -32.19
CA THR A 36 37.66 -26.73 -32.85
C THR A 36 36.70 -25.63 -32.37
N LEU A 37 36.21 -24.84 -33.31
CA LEU A 37 35.20 -23.80 -33.11
C LEU A 37 33.89 -24.22 -33.78
N ASP A 38 32.78 -23.65 -33.33
CA ASP A 38 31.48 -23.83 -33.99
C ASP A 38 31.42 -23.09 -35.34
N SER A 39 30.29 -23.23 -36.05
CA SER A 39 30.05 -22.58 -37.34
C SER A 39 30.06 -21.04 -37.29
N LYS A 40 29.95 -20.46 -36.09
CA LYS A 40 30.00 -19.01 -35.84
C LYS A 40 31.37 -18.54 -35.31
N GLY A 41 32.36 -19.43 -35.18
CA GLY A 41 33.69 -19.13 -34.66
C GLY A 41 33.79 -19.00 -33.14
N LYS A 42 32.83 -19.57 -32.39
CA LYS A 42 32.81 -19.63 -30.92
C LYS A 42 33.40 -20.94 -30.41
N CYS A 43 34.04 -20.89 -29.24
CA CYS A 43 34.48 -22.09 -28.54
C CYS A 43 33.31 -22.81 -27.85
N VAL A 44 33.55 -24.04 -27.36
CA VAL A 44 32.55 -24.86 -26.65
C VAL A 44 31.86 -24.12 -25.49
N PHE A 45 32.53 -23.18 -24.83
CA PHE A 45 31.96 -22.44 -23.70
C PHE A 45 31.00 -21.32 -24.12
N HIS A 46 31.27 -20.68 -25.26
CA HIS A 46 30.55 -19.50 -25.77
C HIS A 46 29.61 -19.79 -26.94
N SER A 47 29.59 -21.03 -27.44
CA SER A 47 28.65 -21.44 -28.48
C SER A 47 27.22 -21.50 -27.94
N GLU A 48 26.28 -21.14 -28.82
CA GLU A 48 24.83 -21.29 -28.64
C GLU A 48 24.31 -22.64 -29.14
N ASP A 49 25.12 -23.41 -29.89
CA ASP A 49 24.72 -24.71 -30.42
C ASP A 49 24.80 -25.78 -29.32
N ILE A 50 23.68 -25.98 -28.62
CA ILE A 50 23.56 -26.91 -27.49
C ILE A 50 23.95 -28.35 -27.91
N LYS A 51 23.59 -28.77 -29.13
CA LYS A 51 23.90 -30.12 -29.61
C LYS A 51 25.40 -30.28 -29.82
N TRP A 52 26.03 -29.33 -30.50
CA TRP A 52 27.47 -29.31 -30.72
C TRP A 52 28.26 -29.27 -29.40
N LYS A 53 27.81 -28.50 -28.41
CA LYS A 53 28.44 -28.45 -27.08
C LYS A 53 28.43 -29.79 -26.37
N ARG A 54 27.32 -30.54 -26.45
CA ARG A 54 27.21 -31.88 -25.86
C ARG A 54 28.13 -32.87 -26.59
N GLU A 55 28.15 -32.84 -27.92
CA GLU A 55 29.04 -33.67 -28.75
C GLU A 55 30.52 -33.34 -28.50
N SER A 56 30.82 -32.08 -28.19
CA SER A 56 32.17 -31.58 -27.85
C SER A 56 32.52 -31.73 -26.36
N ASP A 57 31.72 -32.46 -25.59
CA ASP A 57 31.98 -32.83 -24.19
C ASP A 57 32.21 -31.62 -23.26
N PHE A 58 31.35 -30.61 -23.40
CA PHE A 58 31.37 -29.36 -22.65
C PHE A 58 31.61 -29.54 -21.15
N TYR A 59 30.88 -30.44 -20.50
CA TYR A 59 30.96 -30.60 -19.04
C TYR A 59 32.34 -31.07 -18.57
N ARG A 60 32.96 -32.01 -19.29
CA ARG A 60 34.32 -32.45 -18.95
C ARG A 60 35.33 -31.33 -19.13
N LEU A 61 35.17 -30.51 -20.17
CA LEU A 61 36.03 -29.34 -20.40
C LEU A 61 35.81 -28.24 -19.37
N LEU A 62 34.57 -28.02 -18.92
CA LEU A 62 34.25 -27.11 -17.82
C LEU A 62 34.87 -27.57 -16.52
N SER A 63 34.77 -28.86 -16.19
CA SER A 63 35.37 -29.43 -14.98
C SER A 63 36.89 -29.20 -14.98
N LEU A 64 37.56 -29.52 -16.10
CA LEU A 64 39.00 -29.27 -16.25
C LEU A 64 39.35 -27.78 -16.10
N LEU A 65 38.54 -26.88 -16.64
CA LEU A 65 38.78 -25.44 -16.52
C LEU A 65 38.64 -24.96 -15.07
N ILE A 66 37.65 -25.47 -14.33
CA ILE A 66 37.47 -25.17 -12.91
C ILE A 66 38.66 -25.69 -12.11
N ASP A 67 39.09 -26.94 -12.34
CA ASP A 67 40.25 -27.55 -11.68
C ASP A 67 41.52 -26.69 -11.88
N ILE A 68 41.75 -26.19 -13.11
CA ILE A 68 42.88 -25.28 -13.41
C ILE A 68 42.81 -23.99 -12.58
N TYR A 69 41.63 -23.40 -12.42
CA TYR A 69 41.46 -22.19 -11.61
C TYR A 69 41.69 -22.47 -10.12
N GLU A 70 41.20 -23.60 -9.62
CA GLU A 70 41.42 -24.05 -8.24
C GLU A 70 42.91 -24.28 -7.95
N GLU A 71 43.63 -24.97 -8.84
CA GLU A 71 45.08 -25.21 -8.73
C GLU A 71 45.87 -23.90 -8.70
N LYS A 72 45.49 -22.93 -9.52
CA LYS A 72 46.11 -21.60 -9.56
C LYS A 72 45.68 -20.69 -8.41
N LYS A 73 44.70 -21.10 -7.61
CA LYS A 73 44.04 -20.28 -6.57
C LYS A 73 43.51 -18.96 -7.15
N GLU A 74 43.08 -18.99 -8.40
CA GLU A 74 42.48 -17.86 -9.09
C GLU A 74 40.96 -17.98 -9.04
N LYS A 75 40.26 -16.84 -9.04
CA LYS A 75 38.81 -16.85 -9.24
C LYS A 75 38.52 -17.23 -10.68
N GLY A 76 37.74 -18.28 -10.88
CA GLY A 76 37.38 -18.75 -12.22
C GLY A 76 36.60 -17.68 -12.97
N ASN A 77 37.12 -17.22 -14.09
CA ASN A 77 36.37 -16.33 -14.98
C ASN A 77 35.56 -17.17 -15.96
N LEU A 78 34.24 -17.18 -15.78
CA LEU A 78 33.26 -17.88 -16.61
C LEU A 78 32.23 -16.91 -17.19
N ILE A 79 32.63 -15.67 -17.44
CA ILE A 79 31.76 -14.64 -18.01
C ILE A 79 31.25 -15.07 -19.39
N GLY A 80 29.96 -14.85 -19.62
CA GLY A 80 29.33 -15.12 -20.91
C GLY A 80 29.20 -16.59 -21.29
N VAL A 81 29.53 -17.52 -20.39
CA VAL A 81 29.46 -18.97 -20.69
C VAL A 81 28.01 -19.39 -20.83
N HIS A 82 27.73 -20.21 -21.84
CA HIS A 82 26.43 -20.85 -22.03
C HIS A 82 26.51 -22.23 -21.37
N PHE A 83 25.93 -22.38 -20.18
CA PHE A 83 25.91 -23.61 -19.42
C PHE A 83 24.80 -24.54 -19.91
N ILE A 84 25.15 -25.82 -20.07
CA ILE A 84 24.24 -26.90 -20.47
C ILE A 84 24.44 -28.08 -19.52
N SER A 85 23.42 -28.92 -19.36
CA SER A 85 23.54 -30.09 -18.50
C SER A 85 24.51 -31.14 -19.05
N LYS A 86 24.94 -32.06 -18.18
CA LYS A 86 25.89 -33.15 -18.52
C LYS A 86 25.35 -34.05 -19.64
N ARG A 87 24.03 -34.24 -19.70
CA ARG A 87 23.32 -35.07 -20.66
C ARG A 87 21.95 -34.47 -20.92
N GLU A 88 21.41 -34.75 -22.10
CA GLU A 88 20.05 -34.33 -22.44
C GLU A 88 19.02 -34.84 -21.41
N ASN A 89 18.01 -34.01 -21.12
CA ASN A 89 16.94 -34.29 -20.16
C ASN A 89 17.38 -34.50 -18.70
N ILE A 90 18.59 -34.06 -18.34
CA ILE A 90 19.05 -33.97 -16.94
C ILE A 90 19.27 -32.48 -16.63
N PRO A 91 19.00 -32.00 -15.41
CA PRO A 91 19.31 -30.62 -15.03
C PRO A 91 20.84 -30.38 -14.87
N ILE A 92 21.21 -29.11 -14.87
CA ILE A 92 22.50 -28.60 -14.40
C ILE A 92 22.50 -28.73 -12.87
N ASP A 93 23.28 -29.70 -12.37
CA ASP A 93 23.35 -30.11 -10.97
C ASP A 93 24.71 -29.78 -10.31
N TYR A 94 25.53 -28.97 -10.97
CA TYR A 94 26.90 -28.63 -10.56
C TYR A 94 27.05 -27.14 -10.23
N LEU A 95 25.94 -26.48 -9.88
CA LEU A 95 25.90 -25.05 -9.59
C LEU A 95 26.76 -24.68 -8.37
N ASP A 96 26.86 -25.57 -7.39
CA ASP A 96 27.74 -25.47 -6.22
C ASP A 96 29.21 -25.31 -6.60
N LYS A 97 29.67 -26.02 -7.63
CA LYS A 97 31.04 -25.90 -8.16
C LYS A 97 31.29 -24.58 -8.87
N LEU A 98 30.24 -23.88 -9.27
CA LEU A 98 30.32 -22.57 -9.92
C LEU A 98 30.34 -21.42 -8.92
N ALA A 99 30.00 -21.66 -7.64
CA ALA A 99 30.00 -20.65 -6.59
C ALA A 99 31.30 -19.81 -6.46
N PRO A 100 32.52 -20.35 -6.67
CA PRO A 100 33.74 -19.54 -6.62
C PRO A 100 34.05 -18.76 -7.93
N CYS A 101 33.25 -18.93 -8.98
CA CYS A 101 33.49 -18.36 -10.30
C CYS A 101 32.70 -17.06 -10.54
N TYR A 102 33.21 -16.21 -11.44
CA TYR A 102 32.48 -15.07 -12.00
C TYR A 102 31.57 -15.53 -13.14
N LEU A 103 30.26 -15.44 -12.95
CA LEU A 103 29.24 -15.93 -13.89
C LEU A 103 28.56 -14.81 -14.67
N GLN A 104 29.05 -13.57 -14.61
CA GLN A 104 28.35 -12.43 -15.22
C GLN A 104 28.05 -12.68 -16.70
N TYR A 105 26.86 -12.28 -17.15
CA TYR A 105 26.37 -12.51 -18.52
C TYR A 105 26.24 -13.98 -18.94
N ALA A 106 26.34 -14.94 -18.02
CA ALA A 106 26.17 -16.35 -18.35
C ALA A 106 24.73 -16.68 -18.74
N THR A 107 24.57 -17.70 -19.56
CA THR A 107 23.25 -18.22 -19.96
C THR A 107 23.13 -19.67 -19.51
N PHE A 108 22.08 -20.00 -18.77
CA PHE A 108 21.75 -21.37 -18.36
C PHE A 108 20.66 -21.90 -19.30
N CYS A 109 21.04 -22.83 -20.18
CA CYS A 109 20.20 -23.29 -21.29
C CYS A 109 19.29 -24.48 -20.93
N ASP A 110 19.63 -25.22 -19.88
CA ASP A 110 18.86 -26.35 -19.35
C ASP A 110 18.35 -26.02 -17.94
N ASP A 111 17.44 -26.86 -17.41
CA ASP A 111 16.96 -26.70 -16.03
C ASP A 111 18.14 -26.69 -15.06
N VAL A 112 18.12 -25.85 -14.05
CA VAL A 112 19.17 -25.71 -13.03
C VAL A 112 18.61 -26.18 -11.70
N ILE A 113 19.34 -27.06 -11.03
CA ILE A 113 19.00 -27.53 -9.67
C ILE A 113 20.20 -27.44 -8.75
N MET A 114 20.00 -26.86 -7.58
CA MET A 114 20.94 -26.92 -6.47
C MET A 114 20.18 -27.33 -5.22
N SER A 115 20.46 -28.53 -4.73
CA SER A 115 19.73 -29.12 -3.60
C SER A 115 20.65 -29.62 -2.51
N GLU A 116 20.30 -29.36 -1.25
CA GLU A 116 21.00 -29.92 -0.07
C GLU A 116 22.48 -29.51 0.03
N VAL A 117 22.79 -28.30 -0.44
CA VAL A 117 24.14 -27.74 -0.45
C VAL A 117 24.33 -26.75 0.69
N GLU A 118 25.47 -26.84 1.38
CA GLU A 118 25.97 -25.80 2.27
C GLU A 118 27.13 -25.06 1.59
N VAL A 119 26.87 -23.82 1.17
CA VAL A 119 27.90 -22.93 0.61
C VAL A 119 28.54 -22.18 1.76
N ALA A 120 29.77 -22.58 2.10
CA ALA A 120 30.51 -22.01 3.22
C ALA A 120 31.01 -20.59 2.93
N SER A 121 31.04 -19.76 3.97
CA SER A 121 31.72 -18.47 3.93
C SER A 121 33.21 -18.72 3.83
N ASN A 122 33.81 -18.28 2.73
CA ASN A 122 35.27 -18.20 2.65
C ASN A 122 35.67 -16.84 3.24
N ASN A 123 36.72 -16.78 4.06
CA ASN A 123 37.21 -15.54 4.70
C ASN A 123 37.54 -14.39 3.72
N GLU A 124 37.56 -14.68 2.42
CA GLU A 124 37.57 -13.70 1.34
C GLU A 124 36.12 -13.41 0.97
N LYS A 125 35.65 -12.14 1.07
CA LYS A 125 34.32 -11.71 0.58
C LYS A 125 34.04 -12.25 -0.83
N LYS A 126 33.42 -13.42 -0.91
CA LYS A 126 33.00 -14.10 -2.13
C LYS A 126 31.50 -14.01 -2.15
N SER A 127 30.95 -13.61 -3.30
CA SER A 127 29.52 -13.53 -3.56
C SER A 127 29.16 -14.60 -4.56
N PHE A 128 27.99 -15.22 -4.40
CA PHE A 128 27.36 -15.95 -5.48
C PHE A 128 26.80 -14.95 -6.50
N ASP A 129 27.60 -14.62 -7.50
CA ASP A 129 27.27 -13.53 -8.43
C ASP A 129 26.67 -14.06 -9.74
N PHE A 130 25.37 -13.85 -9.90
CA PHE A 130 24.58 -14.14 -11.10
C PHE A 130 24.25 -12.88 -11.90
N ARG A 131 25.01 -11.81 -11.74
CA ARG A 131 24.66 -10.54 -12.39
C ARG A 131 24.54 -10.68 -13.90
N ASP A 132 23.45 -10.13 -14.43
CA ASP A 132 23.12 -10.13 -15.85
C ASP A 132 23.01 -11.54 -16.47
N CYS A 133 22.79 -12.58 -15.67
CA CYS A 133 22.60 -13.95 -16.15
C CYS A 133 21.22 -14.15 -16.79
N ILE A 134 21.12 -15.12 -17.70
CA ILE A 134 19.86 -15.52 -18.34
C ILE A 134 19.55 -16.98 -17.97
N PHE A 135 18.37 -17.22 -17.42
CA PHE A 135 17.83 -18.55 -17.13
C PHE A 135 16.73 -18.88 -18.14
N ILE A 136 17.03 -19.78 -19.09
CA ILE A 136 16.11 -20.12 -20.18
C ILE A 136 15.01 -21.08 -19.71
N LYS A 137 15.37 -22.04 -18.88
CA LYS A 137 14.45 -23.03 -18.27
C LYS A 137 14.37 -22.83 -16.76
N ASN A 138 13.80 -23.81 -16.05
CA ASN A 138 13.54 -23.70 -14.63
C ASN A 138 14.84 -23.58 -13.82
N PHE A 139 14.83 -22.73 -12.82
CA PHE A 139 15.91 -22.58 -11.85
C PHE A 139 15.38 -22.91 -10.46
N LEU A 140 15.98 -23.90 -9.79
CA LEU A 140 15.55 -24.36 -8.47
C LEU A 140 16.72 -24.42 -7.49
N ILE A 141 16.59 -23.70 -6.37
CA ILE A 141 17.42 -23.89 -5.17
C ILE A 141 16.54 -24.49 -4.07
N LYS A 142 16.96 -25.60 -3.47
CA LYS A 142 16.16 -26.32 -2.47
C LYS A 142 16.98 -26.81 -1.28
N ASN A 143 16.47 -26.66 -0.06
CA ASN A 143 17.10 -27.23 1.15
C ASN A 143 18.57 -26.77 1.35
N CYS A 144 18.90 -25.53 0.99
CA CYS A 144 20.27 -25.04 0.99
C CYS A 144 20.59 -24.14 2.19
N LYS A 145 21.88 -24.04 2.54
CA LYS A 145 22.42 -23.05 3.48
C LYS A 145 23.50 -22.24 2.79
N ILE A 146 23.24 -20.97 2.52
CA ILE A 146 24.14 -20.11 1.76
C ILE A 146 24.70 -19.03 2.69
N LYS A 147 26.00 -19.14 3.00
CA LYS A 147 26.74 -18.24 3.90
C LYS A 147 27.65 -17.27 3.15
N GLN A 148 27.10 -16.73 2.06
CA GLN A 148 27.75 -15.73 1.24
C GLN A 148 26.68 -14.86 0.57
N ASP A 149 27.07 -13.64 0.20
CA ASP A 149 26.23 -12.71 -0.53
C ASP A 149 25.69 -13.35 -1.81
N VAL A 150 24.42 -13.13 -2.16
CA VAL A 150 23.83 -13.64 -3.40
C VAL A 150 23.30 -12.49 -4.24
N ASN A 151 23.85 -12.36 -5.46
CA ASN A 151 23.54 -11.26 -6.37
C ASN A 151 22.79 -11.78 -7.59
N PHE A 152 21.50 -11.48 -7.68
CA PHE A 152 20.64 -11.75 -8.83
C PHE A 152 20.30 -10.46 -9.60
N SER A 153 21.18 -9.46 -9.56
CA SER A 153 20.95 -8.20 -10.26
C SER A 153 20.99 -8.37 -11.77
N GLY A 154 20.06 -7.78 -12.51
CA GLY A 154 20.02 -7.81 -13.97
C GLY A 154 19.63 -9.14 -14.58
N ILE A 155 19.26 -10.15 -13.77
CA ILE A 155 18.90 -11.47 -14.30
C ILE A 155 17.68 -11.40 -15.21
N GLN A 156 17.63 -12.30 -16.18
CA GLN A 156 16.45 -12.55 -17.00
C GLN A 156 16.00 -13.99 -16.81
N VAL A 157 14.77 -14.18 -16.33
CA VAL A 157 14.17 -15.50 -16.17
C VAL A 157 13.09 -15.67 -17.21
N ILE A 158 13.26 -16.67 -18.08
CA ILE A 158 12.30 -16.96 -19.15
C ILE A 158 11.18 -17.87 -18.65
N ASP A 159 11.52 -18.92 -17.90
CA ASP A 159 10.58 -19.88 -17.30
C ASP A 159 10.44 -19.62 -15.79
N THR A 160 10.48 -20.65 -14.94
CA THR A 160 10.24 -20.49 -13.50
C THR A 160 11.53 -20.38 -12.68
N PHE A 161 11.56 -19.50 -11.70
CA PHE A 161 12.64 -19.34 -10.72
C PHE A 161 12.12 -19.60 -9.31
N GLU A 162 12.62 -20.65 -8.69
CA GLU A 162 12.15 -21.15 -7.40
C GLU A 162 13.30 -21.26 -6.40
N ILE A 163 13.05 -20.78 -5.18
CA ILE A 163 13.89 -21.03 -4.02
C ILE A 163 13.00 -21.54 -2.90
N ILE A 164 13.34 -22.73 -2.37
CA ILE A 164 12.52 -23.46 -1.42
C ILE A 164 13.38 -23.89 -0.23
N ASP A 165 12.85 -23.76 1.00
CA ASP A 165 13.46 -24.31 2.23
C ASP A 165 14.94 -23.90 2.41
N THR A 166 15.28 -22.65 2.08
CA THR A 166 16.68 -22.19 1.99
C THR A 166 17.00 -21.09 2.98
N PHE A 167 18.16 -21.19 3.64
CA PHE A 167 18.67 -20.21 4.59
C PHE A 167 19.78 -19.38 3.95
N PHE A 168 19.56 -18.08 3.85
CA PHE A 168 20.56 -17.10 3.43
C PHE A 168 21.11 -16.38 4.66
N TYR A 169 22.39 -16.57 4.95
CA TYR A 169 23.04 -15.99 6.13
C TYR A 169 23.64 -14.59 5.88
N ASP A 170 23.79 -14.21 4.61
CA ASP A 170 24.26 -12.90 4.16
C ASP A 170 23.22 -12.25 3.24
N PHE A 171 23.54 -11.08 2.66
CA PHE A 171 22.57 -10.31 1.90
C PHE A 171 22.17 -10.99 0.58
N VAL A 172 20.93 -10.76 0.16
CA VAL A 172 20.39 -11.23 -1.12
C VAL A 172 19.80 -10.05 -1.87
N GLU A 173 20.11 -9.91 -3.16
CA GLU A 173 19.56 -8.83 -3.98
C GLU A 173 19.03 -9.29 -5.33
N PHE A 174 17.90 -8.70 -5.72
CA PHE A 174 17.29 -8.74 -7.04
C PHE A 174 17.10 -7.29 -7.50
N ASN A 175 18.10 -6.73 -8.20
CA ASN A 175 18.05 -5.36 -8.70
C ASN A 175 17.98 -5.36 -10.22
N HIS A 176 17.07 -4.59 -10.82
CA HIS A 176 16.93 -4.50 -12.29
C HIS A 176 16.66 -5.85 -12.99
N SER A 177 16.07 -6.80 -12.27
CA SER A 177 15.78 -8.14 -12.77
C SER A 177 14.49 -8.18 -13.58
N LYS A 178 14.41 -9.09 -14.55
CA LYS A 178 13.25 -9.27 -15.42
C LYS A 178 12.75 -10.71 -15.41
N PHE A 179 11.47 -10.89 -15.12
CA PHE A 179 10.81 -12.19 -15.07
C PHE A 179 9.74 -12.27 -16.15
N LYS A 180 9.90 -13.21 -17.08
CA LYS A 180 8.86 -13.58 -18.05
C LYS A 180 7.95 -14.68 -17.50
N GLY A 181 8.54 -15.66 -16.83
CA GLY A 181 7.82 -16.65 -16.03
C GLY A 181 7.76 -16.25 -14.56
N SER A 182 7.68 -17.25 -13.70
CA SER A 182 7.29 -17.08 -12.30
C SER A 182 8.48 -16.96 -11.34
N LEU A 183 8.29 -16.23 -10.23
CA LEU A 183 9.21 -16.19 -9.09
C LEU A 183 8.52 -16.73 -7.84
N LEU A 184 9.08 -17.78 -7.25
CA LEU A 184 8.59 -18.42 -6.04
C LEU A 184 9.70 -18.47 -4.97
N LEU A 185 9.47 -17.83 -3.83
CA LEU A 185 10.35 -17.84 -2.66
C LEU A 185 9.59 -18.42 -1.45
N THR A 186 9.74 -19.72 -1.22
CA THR A 186 8.92 -20.47 -0.25
C THR A 186 9.75 -20.98 0.89
N ASN A 187 9.32 -20.71 2.13
CA ASN A 187 10.01 -21.10 3.36
C ASN A 187 11.51 -20.72 3.33
N CYS A 188 11.83 -19.55 2.78
CA CYS A 188 13.19 -19.03 2.79
C CYS A 188 13.40 -18.16 4.04
N HIS A 189 14.61 -18.21 4.59
CA HIS A 189 14.99 -17.36 5.72
C HIS A 189 16.15 -16.44 5.33
N PHE A 190 15.85 -15.15 5.19
CA PHE A 190 16.81 -14.10 4.90
C PHE A 190 17.32 -13.52 6.23
N LYS A 191 18.52 -13.93 6.66
CA LYS A 191 19.11 -13.55 7.96
C LYS A 191 19.67 -12.14 7.97
N GLU A 192 20.09 -11.64 6.81
CA GLU A 192 20.57 -10.26 6.61
C GLU A 192 19.68 -9.49 5.62
N GLN A 193 20.17 -8.39 5.04
CA GLN A 193 19.33 -7.53 4.20
C GLN A 193 18.82 -8.24 2.93
N PHE A 194 17.58 -7.92 2.55
CA PHE A 194 16.98 -8.36 1.30
C PHE A 194 16.57 -7.17 0.43
N PHE A 195 17.11 -7.09 -0.79
CA PHE A 195 16.80 -6.02 -1.73
C PHE A 195 16.07 -6.57 -2.96
N PHE A 196 14.95 -5.96 -3.29
CA PHE A 196 14.12 -6.33 -4.44
C PHE A 196 13.67 -5.04 -5.14
N GLN A 197 14.53 -4.52 -6.01
CA GLN A 197 14.39 -3.17 -6.55
C GLN A 197 14.38 -3.13 -8.08
N ASN A 198 13.52 -2.29 -8.64
CA ASN A 198 13.37 -2.14 -10.09
C ASN A 198 13.14 -3.48 -10.81
N VAL A 199 12.36 -4.38 -10.20
CA VAL A 199 12.06 -5.69 -10.76
C VAL A 199 10.81 -5.60 -11.65
N PHE A 200 10.89 -6.20 -12.84
CA PHE A 200 9.81 -6.19 -13.81
C PHE A 200 9.30 -7.60 -14.11
N PHE A 201 7.98 -7.75 -14.08
CA PHE A 201 7.28 -8.98 -14.42
C PHE A 201 6.45 -8.79 -15.70
N GLU A 202 6.63 -9.64 -16.71
CA GLU A 202 5.78 -9.66 -17.92
C GLU A 202 4.38 -10.22 -17.61
N GLU A 203 3.43 -9.95 -18.51
CA GLU A 203 2.06 -10.45 -18.42
C GLU A 203 2.01 -11.98 -18.21
N LYS A 204 1.14 -12.44 -17.31
CA LYS A 204 0.90 -13.86 -16.95
C LYS A 204 1.97 -14.54 -16.10
N SER A 205 3.01 -13.83 -15.68
CA SER A 205 3.90 -14.32 -14.62
C SER A 205 3.16 -14.46 -13.28
N THR A 206 3.81 -15.11 -12.30
CA THR A 206 3.39 -15.14 -10.89
C THR A 206 4.53 -14.66 -9.99
N LEU A 207 4.20 -13.93 -8.93
CA LEU A 207 5.12 -13.57 -7.85
C LEU A 207 4.57 -14.13 -6.54
N GLN A 208 5.26 -15.08 -5.94
CA GLN A 208 4.87 -15.69 -4.66
C GLN A 208 6.06 -15.67 -3.70
N ILE A 209 5.87 -15.03 -2.55
CA ILE A 209 6.87 -14.91 -1.51
C ILE A 209 6.20 -15.29 -0.18
N HIS A 210 6.57 -16.44 0.35
CA HIS A 210 6.10 -16.99 1.62
C HIS A 210 7.32 -17.27 2.48
N SER A 211 7.93 -16.23 3.04
CA SER A 211 9.29 -16.29 3.60
C SER A 211 9.50 -15.38 4.82
N THR A 212 10.60 -15.62 5.52
CA THR A 212 10.98 -14.87 6.72
C THR A 212 12.10 -13.86 6.44
N PHE A 213 11.89 -12.62 6.87
CA PHE A 213 12.84 -11.51 6.76
C PHE A 213 13.31 -11.08 8.16
N HIS A 214 14.58 -11.36 8.49
CA HIS A 214 15.10 -11.11 9.83
C HIS A 214 15.60 -9.68 10.06
N LYS A 215 16.05 -9.01 9.00
CA LYS A 215 16.64 -7.67 9.02
C LYS A 215 15.90 -6.76 8.05
N PHE A 216 16.54 -5.66 7.65
CA PHE A 216 15.96 -4.69 6.74
C PHE A 216 15.67 -5.32 5.37
N SER A 217 14.44 -5.12 4.88
CA SER A 217 14.01 -5.57 3.55
C SER A 217 13.37 -4.45 2.77
N LEU A 218 13.70 -4.35 1.48
CA LEU A 218 13.18 -3.30 0.61
C LEU A 218 12.65 -3.87 -0.70
N PHE A 219 11.36 -3.62 -0.95
CA PHE A 219 10.68 -3.87 -2.21
C PHE A 219 10.38 -2.52 -2.84
N GLU A 220 11.10 -2.13 -3.90
CA GLU A 220 11.02 -0.78 -4.44
C GLU A 220 10.90 -0.73 -5.97
N LYS A 221 9.99 0.11 -6.48
CA LYS A 221 9.84 0.39 -7.93
C LYS A 221 9.64 -0.88 -8.77
N CYS A 222 8.91 -1.85 -8.25
CA CYS A 222 8.56 -3.04 -9.02
C CYS A 222 7.25 -2.81 -9.77
N SER A 223 7.28 -3.14 -11.06
CA SER A 223 6.09 -3.17 -11.91
C SER A 223 5.69 -4.62 -12.09
N VAL A 224 4.62 -5.01 -11.42
CA VAL A 224 4.20 -6.40 -11.34
C VAL A 224 2.91 -6.57 -12.12
N ASN A 225 3.02 -6.83 -13.43
CA ASN A 225 1.87 -7.19 -14.29
C ASN A 225 1.60 -8.71 -14.23
N SER A 226 1.87 -9.28 -13.06
CA SER A 226 1.73 -10.69 -12.73
C SER A 226 0.28 -11.04 -12.48
N SER A 227 -0.18 -12.20 -12.92
CA SER A 227 -1.56 -12.65 -12.65
C SER A 227 -1.90 -12.75 -11.16
N ILE A 228 -0.92 -13.09 -10.33
CA ILE A 228 -1.05 -13.26 -8.88
C ILE A 228 0.19 -12.67 -8.20
N ILE A 229 -0.03 -11.91 -7.13
CA ILE A 229 1.02 -11.36 -6.26
C ILE A 229 0.75 -11.79 -4.82
N ASP A 230 1.51 -12.74 -4.30
CA ASP A 230 1.25 -13.33 -3.00
C ASP A 230 2.42 -13.10 -2.04
N PHE A 231 2.13 -12.45 -0.92
CA PHE A 231 3.02 -12.22 0.22
C PHE A 231 2.45 -12.84 1.51
N SER A 232 1.51 -13.78 1.39
CA SER A 232 0.87 -14.43 2.52
C SER A 232 1.87 -15.27 3.33
N ASP A 233 1.59 -15.44 4.62
CA ASP A 233 2.41 -16.22 5.55
C ASP A 233 3.88 -15.73 5.64
N CYS A 234 4.13 -14.46 5.29
CA CYS A 234 5.44 -13.82 5.49
C CYS A 234 5.65 -13.41 6.95
N GLU A 235 6.90 -13.55 7.42
CA GLU A 235 7.31 -13.10 8.75
C GLU A 235 8.35 -11.97 8.66
N PHE A 236 7.96 -10.76 9.05
CA PHE A 236 8.79 -9.56 9.03
C PHE A 236 9.31 -9.22 10.44
N TYR A 237 10.51 -9.70 10.77
CA TYR A 237 11.17 -9.39 12.06
C TYR A 237 11.90 -8.05 12.03
N GLY A 238 12.47 -7.70 10.87
CA GLY A 238 13.12 -6.42 10.64
C GLY A 238 12.15 -5.35 10.14
N GLU A 239 12.69 -4.16 9.85
CA GLU A 239 11.93 -3.15 9.13
C GLU A 239 11.80 -3.56 7.67
N THR A 240 10.58 -3.58 7.14
CA THR A 240 10.30 -3.92 5.75
C THR A 240 9.53 -2.80 5.07
N ILE A 241 9.99 -2.40 3.88
CA ILE A 241 9.40 -1.30 3.13
C ILE A 241 8.98 -1.80 1.74
N PHE A 242 7.70 -1.60 1.43
CA PHE A 242 7.10 -1.71 0.11
C PHE A 242 6.92 -0.28 -0.41
N ARG A 243 7.75 0.16 -1.37
CA ARG A 243 7.76 1.53 -1.89
C ARG A 243 7.56 1.58 -3.41
N ASP A 244 6.70 2.48 -3.87
CA ASP A 244 6.48 2.72 -5.30
C ASP A 244 6.18 1.43 -6.09
N LEU A 245 5.52 0.45 -5.45
CA LEU A 245 5.13 -0.79 -6.08
C LEU A 245 3.84 -0.59 -6.84
N LYS A 246 3.75 -1.14 -8.05
CA LYS A 246 2.53 -1.12 -8.84
C LYS A 246 1.89 -2.51 -8.83
N LEU A 247 0.95 -2.73 -7.91
CA LEU A 247 0.19 -3.97 -7.79
C LEU A 247 -1.09 -3.85 -8.62
N GLU A 248 -0.97 -4.07 -9.94
CA GLU A 248 -2.06 -3.89 -10.91
C GLU A 248 -3.07 -5.05 -10.95
N GLN A 249 -2.72 -6.17 -10.32
CA GLN A 249 -3.48 -7.42 -10.36
C GLN A 249 -3.78 -7.89 -8.93
N GLN A 250 -4.39 -9.06 -8.79
CA GLN A 250 -4.79 -9.60 -7.49
C GLN A 250 -3.57 -9.74 -6.57
N SER A 251 -3.68 -9.16 -5.36
CA SER A 251 -2.60 -9.22 -4.37
C SER A 251 -3.07 -9.74 -3.01
N PHE A 252 -2.21 -10.50 -2.34
CA PHE A 252 -2.53 -11.23 -1.12
C PHE A 252 -1.47 -10.96 -0.05
N PHE A 253 -1.91 -10.52 1.13
CA PHE A 253 -1.11 -10.23 2.31
C PHE A 253 -1.82 -10.84 3.53
N ASN A 254 -2.01 -12.16 3.51
CA ASN A 254 -2.77 -12.86 4.55
C ASN A 254 -1.82 -13.48 5.60
N ASN A 255 -2.24 -13.51 6.86
CA ASN A 255 -1.50 -14.15 7.97
C ASN A 255 -0.06 -13.64 8.16
N ILE A 256 0.21 -12.38 7.83
CA ILE A 256 1.55 -11.82 8.00
C ILE A 256 1.90 -11.61 9.47
N PHE A 257 3.14 -11.90 9.85
CA PHE A 257 3.69 -11.58 11.17
C PHE A 257 4.58 -10.33 11.08
N VAL A 258 4.36 -9.36 11.97
CA VAL A 258 5.11 -8.09 11.96
C VAL A 258 5.66 -7.80 13.35
N LYS A 259 6.99 -7.90 13.51
CA LYS A 259 7.66 -7.64 14.79
C LYS A 259 8.04 -6.18 15.00
N LYS A 260 8.46 -5.49 13.93
CA LYS A 260 8.98 -4.12 14.00
C LYS A 260 8.09 -3.14 13.24
N VAL A 261 8.37 -2.94 11.96
CA VAL A 261 7.68 -1.94 11.12
C VAL A 261 7.55 -2.53 9.73
N LEU A 262 6.32 -2.48 9.20
CA LEU A 262 6.01 -2.80 7.81
C LEU A 262 5.40 -1.56 7.16
N VAL A 263 6.04 -1.01 6.14
CA VAL A 263 5.59 0.23 5.47
C VAL A 263 5.15 -0.05 4.06
N PHE A 264 3.96 0.43 3.70
CA PHE A 264 3.49 0.56 2.32
C PHE A 264 3.45 2.05 1.98
N SER A 265 4.37 2.51 1.12
CA SER A 265 4.49 3.93 0.73
C SER A 265 4.42 4.11 -0.80
N GLY A 266 3.37 4.77 -1.27
CA GLY A 266 3.17 5.10 -2.69
C GLY A 266 3.42 6.58 -3.01
N LYS A 267 3.09 6.97 -4.24
CA LYS A 267 3.03 8.37 -4.70
C LYS A 267 1.61 8.71 -5.16
N ASN A 268 1.28 10.00 -5.22
CA ASN A 268 -0.04 10.46 -5.69
C ASN A 268 -0.42 9.87 -7.07
N GLU A 269 0.55 9.79 -7.98
CA GLU A 269 0.40 9.23 -9.33
C GLU A 269 0.52 7.70 -9.38
N ASN A 270 1.01 7.07 -8.32
CA ASN A 270 1.21 5.63 -8.23
C ASN A 270 1.05 5.13 -6.79
N ARG A 271 -0.20 5.01 -6.33
CA ARG A 271 -0.53 4.36 -5.05
C ARG A 271 -0.28 2.86 -5.17
N ILE A 272 -0.04 2.15 -4.06
CA ILE A 272 0.42 0.74 -4.16
C ILE A 272 -0.64 -0.22 -4.69
N PHE A 273 -1.85 -0.18 -4.14
CA PHE A 273 -2.93 -1.11 -4.47
C PHE A 273 -3.79 -0.55 -5.62
N HIS A 274 -3.94 -1.27 -6.72
CA HIS A 274 -4.81 -0.84 -7.84
C HIS A 274 -5.94 -1.83 -8.13
N ALA A 275 -5.79 -3.06 -7.69
CA ALA A 275 -6.74 -4.14 -7.93
C ALA A 275 -7.16 -4.83 -6.62
N TYR A 276 -8.02 -5.83 -6.75
CA TYR A 276 -8.52 -6.64 -5.65
C TYR A 276 -7.37 -7.10 -4.74
N THR A 277 -7.44 -6.71 -3.47
CA THR A 277 -6.40 -7.00 -2.48
C THR A 277 -6.99 -7.68 -1.25
N GLU A 278 -6.47 -8.86 -0.92
CA GLU A 278 -6.75 -9.50 0.36
C GLU A 278 -5.65 -9.15 1.35
N PHE A 279 -6.03 -8.53 2.45
CA PHE A 279 -5.10 -8.16 3.51
C PHE A 279 -5.64 -8.63 4.87
N ASN A 280 -5.69 -9.94 5.09
CA ASN A 280 -6.21 -10.50 6.34
C ASN A 280 -5.16 -10.42 7.45
N ILE A 281 -5.45 -9.64 8.49
CA ILE A 281 -4.53 -9.43 9.61
C ILE A 281 -5.14 -9.93 10.91
N ASN A 282 -4.40 -10.77 11.62
CA ASN A 282 -4.65 -11.08 13.02
C ASN A 282 -3.86 -10.10 13.90
N GLU A 283 -4.54 -9.39 14.79
CA GLU A 283 -3.94 -8.47 15.76
C GLU A 283 -2.80 -9.10 16.56
N GLU A 284 -2.92 -10.38 16.93
CA GLU A 284 -1.91 -11.12 17.72
C GLU A 284 -0.58 -11.30 16.96
N LEU A 285 -0.61 -11.25 15.63
CA LEU A 285 0.57 -11.38 14.78
C LEU A 285 1.28 -10.04 14.53
N ILE A 286 0.69 -8.91 14.95
CA ILE A 286 1.33 -7.60 14.92
C ILE A 286 1.84 -7.24 16.32
N LEU A 287 3.15 -7.37 16.52
CA LEU A 287 3.86 -6.86 17.70
C LEU A 287 4.38 -5.43 17.49
N GLY A 288 4.68 -5.09 16.23
CA GLY A 288 5.14 -3.79 15.78
C GLY A 288 4.01 -2.90 15.28
N ASN A 289 4.21 -2.26 14.12
CA ASN A 289 3.15 -1.58 13.40
C ASN A 289 3.21 -1.79 11.88
N ILE A 290 2.08 -1.56 11.22
CA ILE A 290 1.95 -1.50 9.76
C ILE A 290 1.52 -0.08 9.39
N SER A 291 2.28 0.57 8.53
CA SER A 291 2.03 1.94 8.09
C SER A 291 1.63 1.97 6.62
N PHE A 292 0.55 2.68 6.33
CA PHE A 292 0.06 2.96 4.99
C PHE A 292 0.24 4.45 4.69
N ASP A 293 1.00 4.78 3.66
CA ASP A 293 1.32 6.13 3.23
C ASP A 293 1.06 6.26 1.72
N ASN A 294 0.19 7.20 1.32
CA ASN A 294 -0.22 7.38 -0.09
C ASN A 294 -0.63 6.05 -0.77
N THR A 295 -1.41 5.23 -0.09
CA THR A 295 -1.92 3.94 -0.61
C THR A 295 -3.41 3.98 -0.93
N ASN A 296 -3.92 3.03 -1.72
CA ASN A 296 -5.35 2.93 -2.00
C ASN A 296 -5.97 1.76 -1.25
N ILE A 297 -6.32 2.00 0.01
CA ILE A 297 -6.90 1.02 0.92
C ILE A 297 -8.32 0.61 0.48
N SER A 298 -9.01 1.42 -0.35
CA SER A 298 -10.33 1.06 -0.87
C SER A 298 -10.33 -0.19 -1.78
N CYS A 299 -9.18 -0.56 -2.32
CA CYS A 299 -8.98 -1.77 -3.12
C CYS A 299 -8.89 -3.05 -2.27
N ILE A 300 -8.73 -2.90 -0.94
CA ILE A 300 -8.74 -4.02 0.00
C ILE A 300 -10.18 -4.47 0.22
N ILE A 301 -10.39 -5.79 0.28
CA ILE A 301 -11.74 -6.34 0.50
C ILE A 301 -12.38 -5.79 1.77
N LYS A 302 -13.70 -5.61 1.73
CA LYS A 302 -14.47 -4.88 2.75
C LYS A 302 -14.20 -5.37 4.18
N GLU A 303 -14.29 -6.68 4.40
CA GLU A 303 -14.09 -7.29 5.73
C GLU A 303 -12.70 -6.98 6.30
N HIS A 304 -11.66 -7.14 5.48
CA HIS A 304 -10.28 -6.89 5.88
C HIS A 304 -10.02 -5.39 6.09
N LYS A 305 -10.60 -4.53 5.23
CA LYS A 305 -10.53 -3.07 5.38
C LYS A 305 -11.15 -2.60 6.69
N GLU A 306 -12.32 -3.13 7.06
CA GLU A 306 -12.99 -2.80 8.32
C GLU A 306 -12.11 -3.17 9.52
N ASN A 307 -11.47 -4.34 9.48
CA ASN A 307 -10.51 -4.76 10.51
C ASN A 307 -9.28 -3.82 10.58
N ILE A 308 -8.68 -3.46 9.44
CA ILE A 308 -7.57 -2.49 9.36
C ILE A 308 -7.95 -1.15 10.00
N LEU A 309 -9.13 -0.62 9.70
CA LEU A 309 -9.63 0.64 10.26
C LEU A 309 -9.90 0.54 11.77
N GLN A 310 -10.36 -0.61 12.27
CA GLN A 310 -10.54 -0.83 13.72
C GLN A 310 -9.19 -0.86 14.45
N LEU A 311 -8.19 -1.53 13.88
CA LEU A 311 -6.83 -1.63 14.43
C LEU A 311 -6.06 -0.30 14.39
N GLN A 312 -6.54 0.71 13.67
CA GLN A 312 -5.96 2.06 13.74
C GLN A 312 -6.05 2.64 15.16
N SER A 313 -7.12 2.32 15.89
CA SER A 313 -7.32 2.80 17.27
C SER A 313 -6.34 2.21 18.29
N THR A 314 -5.69 1.07 17.97
CA THR A 314 -4.71 0.42 18.83
C THR A 314 -3.28 0.90 18.59
N GLY A 315 -3.06 1.71 17.55
CA GLY A 315 -1.73 2.16 17.11
C GLY A 315 -0.91 1.10 16.37
N LYS A 316 -1.47 -0.11 16.16
CA LYS A 316 -0.83 -1.18 15.37
C LYS A 316 -0.91 -0.91 13.87
N ILE A 317 -1.94 -0.21 13.43
CA ILE A 317 -2.08 0.28 12.07
C ILE A 317 -1.96 1.80 12.08
N ILE A 318 -1.16 2.35 11.18
CA ILE A 318 -1.01 3.78 10.95
C ILE A 318 -1.45 4.06 9.52
N ILE A 319 -2.44 4.94 9.34
CA ILE A 319 -2.90 5.39 8.02
C ILE A 319 -2.56 6.86 7.89
N GLU A 320 -1.50 7.14 7.13
CA GLU A 320 -1.01 8.48 6.86
C GLU A 320 -1.87 9.21 5.82
N ARG A 321 -1.60 10.50 5.66
CA ARG A 321 -2.28 11.36 4.68
C ARG A 321 -2.09 10.85 3.24
N GLY A 322 -3.04 11.19 2.36
CA GLY A 322 -3.01 10.81 0.95
C GLY A 322 -3.48 9.38 0.63
N CYS A 323 -3.79 8.59 1.66
CA CYS A 323 -4.42 7.29 1.47
C CYS A 323 -5.89 7.42 1.04
N ILE A 324 -6.33 6.60 0.08
CA ILE A 324 -7.73 6.48 -0.31
C ILE A 324 -8.36 5.35 0.52
N LYS A 325 -9.25 5.69 1.45
CA LYS A 325 -9.94 4.72 2.32
C LYS A 325 -11.27 4.24 1.74
N TYR A 326 -11.90 5.08 0.92
CA TYR A 326 -13.26 4.90 0.44
C TYR A 326 -13.29 4.84 -1.07
N ARG A 327 -14.21 4.05 -1.61
CA ARG A 327 -14.36 3.89 -3.06
C ARG A 327 -14.77 5.19 -3.74
N LEU A 328 -15.64 5.95 -3.09
CA LEU A 328 -16.19 7.21 -3.57
C LEU A 328 -15.95 8.26 -2.49
N GLN A 329 -15.44 9.42 -2.89
CA GLN A 329 -15.28 10.56 -2.01
C GLN A 329 -15.48 11.86 -2.79
N THR A 330 -15.96 12.90 -2.13
CA THR A 330 -15.92 14.26 -2.66
C THR A 330 -14.51 14.83 -2.52
N ASP A 331 -14.24 15.94 -3.20
CA ASP A 331 -13.11 16.78 -2.84
C ASP A 331 -13.27 17.30 -1.39
N GLU A 332 -12.14 17.66 -0.78
CA GLU A 332 -12.14 18.29 0.54
C GLU A 332 -12.86 19.64 0.50
N ILE A 333 -13.86 19.79 1.36
CA ILE A 333 -14.64 21.01 1.54
C ILE A 333 -14.00 21.78 2.70
N GLU A 334 -13.37 22.91 2.38
CA GLU A 334 -12.84 23.83 3.38
C GLU A 334 -13.91 24.85 3.80
N ILE A 335 -14.21 24.87 5.10
CA ILE A 335 -15.27 25.70 5.68
C ILE A 335 -14.62 26.65 6.69
N PHE A 336 -14.64 27.93 6.37
CA PHE A 336 -14.23 29.00 7.28
C PHE A 336 -15.44 29.44 8.10
N ILE A 337 -15.30 29.43 9.43
CA ILE A 337 -16.39 29.79 10.33
C ILE A 337 -15.87 30.58 11.52
N SER A 338 -16.70 31.48 12.06
CA SER A 338 -16.37 32.22 13.27
C SER A 338 -16.14 31.27 14.46
N GLU A 339 -15.23 31.67 15.36
CA GLU A 339 -14.82 30.87 16.52
C GLU A 339 -16.03 30.37 17.33
N GLY A 340 -16.04 29.06 17.62
CA GLY A 340 -17.08 28.41 18.44
C GLY A 340 -18.32 27.92 17.68
N ASN A 341 -18.47 28.23 16.39
CA ASN A 341 -19.64 27.84 15.60
C ASN A 341 -19.53 26.45 14.92
N GLN A 342 -18.38 25.77 15.08
CA GLN A 342 -18.08 24.45 14.52
C GLN A 342 -19.13 23.37 14.80
N LEU A 343 -19.78 23.44 15.97
CA LEU A 343 -20.78 22.46 16.38
C LEU A 343 -22.02 22.47 15.46
N LEU A 344 -22.38 23.61 14.89
CA LEU A 344 -23.49 23.68 13.94
C LEU A 344 -23.15 23.06 12.59
N ILE A 345 -21.89 23.14 12.17
CA ILE A 345 -21.38 22.40 11.00
C ILE A 345 -21.48 20.89 11.24
N ASP A 346 -21.00 20.43 12.39
CA ASP A 346 -21.10 19.03 12.81
C ASP A 346 -22.56 18.51 12.87
N GLU A 347 -23.50 19.37 13.25
CA GLU A 347 -24.92 19.00 13.36
C GLU A 347 -25.61 18.93 12.01
N ILE A 348 -25.43 19.94 11.15
CA ILE A 348 -26.06 19.95 9.83
C ILE A 348 -25.52 18.83 8.94
N THR A 349 -24.21 18.57 9.02
CA THR A 349 -23.58 17.50 8.25
C THR A 349 -24.11 16.14 8.68
N ARG A 350 -24.20 15.85 9.98
CA ARG A 350 -24.81 14.61 10.49
C ARG A 350 -26.28 14.49 10.15
N ALA A 351 -27.05 15.57 10.27
CA ALA A 351 -28.47 15.58 9.92
C ALA A 351 -28.67 15.25 8.43
N TYR A 352 -27.86 15.86 7.57
CA TYR A 352 -27.86 15.59 6.13
C TYR A 352 -27.42 14.15 5.83
N THR A 353 -26.36 13.64 6.44
CA THR A 353 -25.91 12.25 6.23
C THR A 353 -26.99 11.24 6.60
N ASN A 354 -27.64 11.42 7.75
CA ASN A 354 -28.74 10.55 8.18
C ASN A 354 -29.94 10.63 7.22
N PHE A 355 -30.30 11.86 6.79
CA PHE A 355 -31.35 12.07 5.81
C PHE A 355 -31.03 11.39 4.48
N PHE A 356 -29.81 11.54 3.98
CA PHE A 356 -29.34 10.93 2.74
C PHE A 356 -29.48 9.42 2.77
N ILE A 357 -29.01 8.76 3.84
CA ILE A 357 -29.03 7.30 3.97
C ILE A 357 -30.47 6.78 3.86
N LEU A 358 -31.39 7.40 4.60
CA LEU A 358 -32.80 7.01 4.59
C LEU A 358 -33.53 7.42 3.31
N HIS A 359 -33.13 8.51 2.67
CA HIS A 359 -33.77 9.03 1.45
C HIS A 359 -33.39 8.21 0.22
N THR A 360 -32.12 7.84 0.10
CA THR A 360 -31.55 7.16 -1.07
C THR A 360 -31.45 5.65 -0.87
N GLY A 361 -31.46 5.17 0.38
CA GLY A 361 -31.13 3.79 0.72
C GLY A 361 -29.65 3.45 0.56
N LYS A 362 -28.78 4.46 0.43
CA LYS A 362 -27.35 4.32 0.15
C LYS A 362 -26.52 4.81 1.33
N ASN A 363 -25.42 4.12 1.65
CA ASN A 363 -24.55 4.56 2.74
C ASN A 363 -23.82 5.85 2.37
N LEU A 364 -23.77 6.77 3.33
CA LEU A 364 -23.00 8.00 3.25
C LEU A 364 -22.28 8.20 4.58
N GLY A 365 -20.99 8.49 4.52
CA GLY A 365 -20.17 8.86 5.65
C GLY A 365 -19.64 10.29 5.50
N ILE A 366 -19.15 10.82 6.60
CA ILE A 366 -18.42 12.09 6.65
C ILE A 366 -17.14 11.90 7.45
N GLU A 367 -16.01 12.33 6.91
CA GLU A 367 -14.73 12.38 7.61
C GLU A 367 -14.32 13.85 7.79
N ILE A 368 -13.98 14.22 9.03
CA ILE A 368 -13.46 15.54 9.37
C ILE A 368 -11.93 15.42 9.43
N VAL A 369 -11.26 15.99 8.43
CA VAL A 369 -9.81 15.93 8.23
C VAL A 369 -9.09 16.88 9.19
N GLU A 370 -9.63 18.09 9.35
CA GLU A 370 -9.06 19.14 10.19
C GLU A 370 -10.16 19.82 11.00
N ARG A 371 -9.86 20.07 12.27
CA ARG A 371 -10.71 20.86 13.17
C ARG A 371 -9.86 21.89 13.91
N ALA A 372 -9.83 23.10 13.37
CA ALA A 372 -9.18 24.28 13.97
C ALA A 372 -10.26 25.28 14.42
N SER A 373 -9.93 26.23 15.31
CA SER A 373 -10.89 27.21 15.88
C SER A 373 -11.76 27.92 14.84
N GLU A 374 -11.20 28.24 13.68
CA GLU A 374 -11.85 29.01 12.60
C GLU A 374 -12.03 28.23 11.29
N LYS A 375 -11.63 26.95 11.26
CA LYS A 375 -11.61 26.15 10.04
C LYS A 375 -12.01 24.69 10.31
N ILE A 376 -12.92 24.17 9.50
CA ILE A 376 -13.19 22.74 9.39
C ILE A 376 -12.89 22.32 7.95
N THR A 377 -12.14 21.24 7.79
CA THR A 377 -12.00 20.53 6.50
C THR A 377 -12.67 19.18 6.61
N LEU A 378 -13.58 18.87 5.69
CA LEU A 378 -14.33 17.62 5.67
C LEU A 378 -14.56 17.12 4.25
N PHE A 379 -14.91 15.85 4.09
CA PHE A 379 -15.42 15.31 2.83
C PHE A 379 -16.50 14.26 3.08
N TYR A 380 -17.35 14.06 2.08
CA TYR A 380 -18.34 13.00 2.06
C TYR A 380 -17.81 11.77 1.35
N PHE A 381 -18.13 10.58 1.85
CA PHE A 381 -17.65 9.34 1.26
C PHE A 381 -18.70 8.23 1.24
N SER A 382 -18.53 7.28 0.34
CA SER A 382 -19.36 6.08 0.24
C SER A 382 -18.55 4.89 -0.27
N ASP A 383 -18.91 3.70 0.19
CA ASP A 383 -18.39 2.42 -0.31
C ASP A 383 -19.41 1.69 -1.20
N GLU A 384 -20.48 2.38 -1.59
CA GLU A 384 -21.51 1.82 -2.46
C GLU A 384 -20.99 1.50 -3.86
N ASN A 385 -21.54 0.45 -4.48
CA ASN A 385 -21.18 0.07 -5.84
C ASN A 385 -21.91 0.96 -6.87
N MET A 386 -21.40 2.18 -7.07
CA MET A 386 -21.87 3.14 -8.07
C MET A 386 -20.72 3.90 -8.72
N SER A 387 -20.99 4.70 -9.76
CA SER A 387 -19.99 5.59 -10.38
C SER A 387 -19.82 6.89 -9.59
N GLN A 388 -18.68 7.57 -9.77
CA GLN A 388 -18.42 8.87 -9.15
C GLN A 388 -19.46 9.92 -9.59
N GLU A 389 -19.86 9.92 -10.87
CA GLU A 389 -20.89 10.82 -11.38
C GLU A 389 -22.26 10.57 -10.73
N GLU A 390 -22.64 9.30 -10.57
CA GLU A 390 -23.89 8.94 -9.90
C GLU A 390 -23.87 9.35 -8.42
N PHE A 391 -22.75 9.14 -7.72
CA PHE A 391 -22.55 9.55 -6.34
C PHE A 391 -22.70 11.06 -6.15
N LEU A 392 -22.01 11.86 -6.96
CA LEU A 392 -22.08 13.32 -6.91
C LEU A 392 -23.49 13.83 -7.21
N ARG A 393 -24.17 13.23 -8.21
CA ARG A 393 -25.56 13.57 -8.52
C ARG A 393 -26.51 13.25 -7.36
N LEU A 394 -26.37 12.07 -6.74
CA LEU A 394 -27.20 11.69 -5.58
C LEU A 394 -27.00 12.63 -4.40
N LEU A 395 -25.76 13.05 -4.14
CA LEU A 395 -25.47 14.06 -3.12
C LEU A 395 -26.21 15.36 -3.41
N GLU A 396 -26.07 15.89 -4.64
CA GLU A 396 -26.70 17.14 -5.05
C GLU A 396 -28.25 17.07 -4.98
N ASP A 397 -28.86 16.00 -5.48
CA ASP A 397 -30.31 15.81 -5.49
C ASP A 397 -30.87 15.64 -4.07
N SER A 398 -30.21 14.82 -3.24
CA SER A 398 -30.61 14.62 -1.85
C SER A 398 -30.47 15.91 -1.05
N GLN A 399 -29.43 16.70 -1.33
CA GLN A 399 -29.20 17.98 -0.67
C GLN A 399 -30.27 19.00 -1.02
N LYS A 400 -30.59 19.18 -2.32
CA LYS A 400 -31.69 20.04 -2.76
C LYS A 400 -33.00 19.66 -2.10
N THR A 401 -33.25 18.37 -1.96
CA THR A 401 -34.44 17.85 -1.29
C THR A 401 -34.42 18.16 0.20
N PHE A 402 -33.30 17.93 0.88
CA PHE A 402 -33.11 18.21 2.30
C PHE A 402 -33.35 19.68 2.61
N LEU A 403 -32.63 20.59 1.93
CA LEU A 403 -32.81 22.04 2.10
C LEU A 403 -34.20 22.50 1.68
N GLY A 404 -34.77 21.89 0.64
CA GLY A 404 -36.12 22.14 0.15
C GLY A 404 -37.23 21.74 1.14
N LEU A 405 -36.93 21.00 2.21
CA LEU A 405 -37.91 20.69 3.25
C LEU A 405 -38.48 21.97 3.89
N PHE A 406 -37.72 23.07 3.99
CA PHE A 406 -38.25 24.33 4.53
C PHE A 406 -39.46 24.88 3.77
N SER A 407 -39.39 24.85 2.44
CA SER A 407 -40.38 25.46 1.56
C SER A 407 -41.40 24.47 1.03
N ASN A 408 -41.01 23.20 0.89
CA ASN A 408 -41.79 22.18 0.16
C ASN A 408 -42.10 20.93 1.01
N PHE A 409 -42.05 21.00 2.34
CA PHE A 409 -42.33 19.85 3.22
C PHE A 409 -43.64 19.13 2.88
N ARG A 410 -44.71 19.89 2.62
CA ARG A 410 -46.03 19.32 2.30
C ARG A 410 -46.00 18.48 1.02
N ASN A 411 -45.28 18.95 0.01
CA ASN A 411 -45.11 18.24 -1.25
C ASN A 411 -44.24 16.99 -1.04
N TYR A 412 -43.16 17.10 -0.26
CA TYR A 412 -42.33 15.96 0.12
C TYR A 412 -43.16 14.83 0.76
N LEU A 413 -44.02 15.16 1.74
CA LEU A 413 -44.90 14.18 2.39
C LEU A 413 -45.91 13.53 1.42
N SER A 414 -46.29 14.22 0.35
CA SER A 414 -47.25 13.69 -0.63
C SER A 414 -46.63 12.75 -1.67
N ASN A 415 -45.30 12.73 -1.79
CA ASN A 415 -44.59 11.99 -2.84
C ASN A 415 -44.60 10.47 -2.68
N THR A 416 -44.91 9.95 -1.48
CA THR A 416 -45.02 8.50 -1.25
C THR A 416 -45.84 8.17 -0.01
N LYS A 417 -46.35 6.94 0.05
CA LYS A 417 -47.08 6.40 1.21
C LYS A 417 -46.21 5.52 2.12
N LYS A 418 -44.92 5.36 1.82
CA LYS A 418 -44.01 4.56 2.65
C LYS A 418 -43.73 5.30 3.96
N GLU A 419 -43.99 4.63 5.08
CA GLU A 419 -43.83 5.17 6.43
C GLU A 419 -42.41 5.67 6.70
N ASP A 420 -41.39 4.89 6.33
CA ASP A 420 -39.98 5.26 6.51
C ASP A 420 -39.58 6.56 5.80
N TYR A 421 -40.14 6.81 4.60
CA TYR A 421 -39.86 8.04 3.85
C TYR A 421 -40.50 9.27 4.52
N VAL A 422 -41.72 9.11 5.03
CA VAL A 422 -42.43 10.15 5.80
C VAL A 422 -41.67 10.47 7.08
N LEU A 423 -41.28 9.44 7.84
CA LEU A 423 -40.47 9.58 9.05
C LEU A 423 -39.13 10.26 8.75
N ASN A 424 -38.46 9.90 7.66
CA ASN A 424 -37.24 10.57 7.24
C ASN A 424 -37.44 12.07 6.97
N GLY A 425 -38.53 12.44 6.26
CA GLY A 425 -38.88 13.84 6.04
C GLY A 425 -39.13 14.60 7.34
N ILE A 426 -39.89 14.00 8.26
CA ILE A 426 -40.19 14.59 9.59
C ILE A 426 -38.89 14.80 10.38
N ASN A 427 -38.03 13.78 10.45
CA ASN A 427 -36.75 13.89 11.15
C ASN A 427 -35.82 14.93 10.51
N GLY A 428 -35.81 15.00 9.18
CA GLY A 428 -35.06 15.99 8.40
C GLY A 428 -35.50 17.41 8.73
N ILE A 429 -36.81 17.71 8.66
CA ILE A 429 -37.32 19.06 8.95
C ILE A 429 -37.13 19.44 10.43
N ILE A 430 -37.31 18.51 11.36
CA ILE A 430 -37.05 18.76 12.80
C ILE A 430 -35.58 19.13 13.03
N SER A 431 -34.66 18.40 12.39
CA SER A 431 -33.22 18.67 12.49
C SER A 431 -32.89 20.05 11.93
N LEU A 432 -33.41 20.37 10.74
CA LEU A 432 -33.24 21.68 10.10
C LEU A 432 -33.81 22.83 10.94
N MET A 433 -35.00 22.66 11.53
CA MET A 433 -35.60 23.65 12.43
C MET A 433 -34.74 23.87 13.67
N THR A 434 -34.17 22.81 14.24
CA THR A 434 -33.30 22.88 15.43
C THR A 434 -32.02 23.65 15.12
N ILE A 435 -31.36 23.32 14.01
CA ILE A 435 -30.14 24.00 13.53
C ILE A 435 -30.45 25.47 13.25
N SER A 436 -31.57 25.75 12.58
CA SER A 436 -31.99 27.11 12.21
C SER A 436 -32.30 27.97 13.43
N PHE A 437 -32.98 27.41 14.44
CA PHE A 437 -33.26 28.12 15.68
C PHE A 437 -31.96 28.50 16.42
N ARG A 438 -30.97 27.60 16.44
CA ARG A 438 -29.65 27.88 17.03
C ARG A 438 -28.87 28.94 16.25
N ALA A 439 -28.88 28.87 14.92
CA ALA A 439 -28.28 29.91 14.09
C ALA A 439 -28.96 31.27 14.34
N ALA A 440 -30.28 31.33 14.40
CA ALA A 440 -31.04 32.55 14.70
C ALA A 440 -30.72 33.13 16.09
N LEU A 441 -30.56 32.28 17.11
CA LEU A 441 -30.08 32.69 18.43
C LEU A 441 -28.70 33.37 18.33
N LEU A 442 -27.75 32.77 17.62
CA LEU A 442 -26.41 33.33 17.45
C LEU A 442 -26.42 34.63 16.63
N ILE A 443 -27.30 34.74 15.63
CA ILE A 443 -27.54 35.99 14.87
C ILE A 443 -28.02 37.09 15.82
N SER A 444 -29.01 36.79 16.67
CA SER A 444 -29.57 37.76 17.62
C SER A 444 -28.54 38.27 18.65
N LEU A 445 -27.52 37.46 18.94
CA LEU A 445 -26.39 37.78 19.82
C LEU A 445 -25.22 38.45 19.08
N GLY A 446 -25.31 38.66 17.76
CA GLY A 446 -24.24 39.21 16.94
C GLY A 446 -23.02 38.30 16.77
N LYS A 447 -23.15 37.00 17.09
CA LYS A 447 -22.09 35.98 17.01
C LYS A 447 -22.13 35.15 15.72
N TRP A 448 -23.12 35.40 14.87
CA TRP A 448 -23.30 34.71 13.59
C TRP A 448 -23.57 35.73 12.49
N LYS A 449 -22.67 35.75 11.51
CA LYS A 449 -22.70 36.65 10.37
C LYS A 449 -23.20 35.93 9.12
N ARG A 450 -23.28 36.65 8.02
CA ARG A 450 -23.71 36.11 6.72
C ARG A 450 -22.76 35.03 6.22
N GLU A 451 -21.47 35.26 6.45
CA GLU A 451 -20.39 34.32 6.10
C GLU A 451 -20.56 32.99 6.84
N ASP A 452 -21.02 33.00 8.09
CA ASP A 452 -21.31 31.78 8.85
C ASP A 452 -22.52 31.01 8.29
N THR A 453 -23.57 31.72 7.82
CA THR A 453 -24.71 31.08 7.13
C THR A 453 -24.25 30.43 5.82
N LYS A 454 -23.39 31.11 5.06
CA LYS A 454 -22.80 30.55 3.85
C LYS A 454 -21.96 29.31 4.18
N ALA A 455 -21.12 29.38 5.22
CA ALA A 455 -20.31 28.25 5.69
C ALA A 455 -21.18 27.04 6.09
N LEU A 456 -22.29 27.28 6.80
CA LEU A 456 -23.25 26.25 7.19
C LEU A 456 -23.87 25.54 5.97
N LEU A 457 -24.28 26.29 4.95
CA LEU A 457 -24.84 25.69 3.73
C LEU A 457 -23.80 24.97 2.88
N ASN A 458 -22.60 25.55 2.75
CA ASN A 458 -21.50 24.95 2.01
C ASN A 458 -21.02 23.64 2.66
N SER A 459 -21.24 23.44 3.96
CA SER A 459 -20.86 22.21 4.66
C SER A 459 -21.55 20.94 4.18
N ILE A 460 -22.72 21.07 3.54
CA ILE A 460 -23.45 19.96 2.92
C ILE A 460 -23.38 20.04 1.38
N ASN A 461 -22.34 20.70 0.85
CA ASN A 461 -22.01 20.82 -0.56
C ASN A 461 -22.98 21.65 -1.42
N SER A 462 -23.54 22.76 -0.89
CA SER A 462 -24.47 23.61 -1.67
C SER A 462 -23.72 24.35 -2.77
N THR A 463 -24.08 24.09 -4.02
CA THR A 463 -23.62 24.89 -5.15
C THR A 463 -23.98 26.35 -4.89
N ASP A 464 -22.96 27.22 -4.94
CA ASP A 464 -22.96 28.66 -4.61
C ASP A 464 -24.06 29.43 -5.33
N SER A 465 -25.27 29.39 -4.79
CA SER A 465 -26.33 30.33 -5.14
C SER A 465 -26.29 31.46 -4.10
N ILE A 466 -25.64 32.58 -4.46
CA ILE A 466 -25.59 33.79 -3.63
C ILE A 466 -27.00 34.21 -3.18
N LEU A 467 -28.01 34.02 -4.04
CA LEU A 467 -29.41 34.30 -3.76
C LEU A 467 -30.01 33.45 -2.63
N VAL A 468 -29.68 32.15 -2.57
CA VAL A 468 -30.19 31.24 -1.52
C VAL A 468 -29.58 31.58 -0.15
N ASN A 469 -28.33 32.04 -0.13
CA ASN A 469 -27.65 32.45 1.10
C ASN A 469 -28.29 33.69 1.73
N GLU A 470 -28.57 34.72 0.93
CA GLU A 470 -29.21 35.95 1.42
C GLU A 470 -30.62 35.70 1.92
N GLU A 471 -31.41 34.93 1.16
CA GLU A 471 -32.78 34.61 1.54
C GLU A 471 -32.82 33.82 2.86
N LEU A 472 -31.97 32.80 3.03
CA LEU A 472 -31.93 32.03 4.26
C LEU A 472 -31.45 32.87 5.45
N HIS A 473 -30.39 33.67 5.30
CA HIS A 473 -29.91 34.51 6.41
C HIS A 473 -30.98 35.52 6.88
N ASN A 474 -31.71 36.11 5.94
CA ASN A 474 -32.83 37.00 6.25
C ASN A 474 -33.98 36.25 6.93
N GLN A 475 -34.32 35.04 6.47
CA GLN A 475 -35.32 34.19 7.11
C GLN A 475 -34.92 33.84 8.55
N LEU A 476 -33.67 33.43 8.79
CA LEU A 476 -33.14 33.13 10.13
C LEU A 476 -33.18 34.36 11.03
N SER A 477 -32.82 35.54 10.49
CA SER A 477 -32.86 36.81 11.22
C SER A 477 -34.29 37.23 11.59
N SER A 478 -35.29 36.77 10.86
CA SER A 478 -36.71 37.07 11.12
C SER A 478 -37.34 36.16 12.18
N ILE A 479 -36.66 35.10 12.61
CA ILE A 479 -37.16 34.20 13.66
C ILE A 479 -37.23 34.99 14.98
N ASN A 480 -38.44 35.10 15.53
CA ASN A 480 -38.67 35.83 16.78
C ASN A 480 -38.10 35.06 17.97
N VAL A 481 -36.88 35.39 18.36
CA VAL A 481 -36.24 34.92 19.59
C VAL A 481 -36.76 35.74 20.76
N SER A 482 -37.30 35.10 21.80
CA SER A 482 -37.85 35.84 22.94
C SER A 482 -36.78 36.68 23.64
N ASN A 483 -37.12 37.92 23.98
CA ASN A 483 -36.21 38.82 24.72
C ASN A 483 -35.74 38.21 26.04
N ALA A 484 -36.58 37.40 26.71
CA ALA A 484 -36.22 36.70 27.94
C ALA A 484 -35.10 35.65 27.74
N LEU A 485 -35.08 34.95 26.60
CA LEU A 485 -33.99 34.03 26.25
C LEU A 485 -32.70 34.80 25.93
N ARG A 486 -32.83 35.89 25.18
CA ARG A 486 -31.71 36.77 24.82
C ARG A 486 -31.05 37.38 26.05
N GLU A 487 -31.83 38.01 26.92
CA GLU A 487 -31.39 38.60 28.18
C GLU A 487 -30.79 37.55 29.12
N GLY A 488 -31.35 36.34 29.15
CA GLY A 488 -30.83 35.24 29.96
C GLY A 488 -29.46 34.72 29.51
N ILE A 489 -29.18 34.70 28.19
CA ILE A 489 -27.88 34.33 27.63
C ILE A 489 -26.87 35.47 27.78
N GLU A 490 -27.25 36.71 27.44
CA GLU A 490 -26.39 37.91 27.56
C GLU A 490 -25.97 38.18 29.02
N SER A 491 -26.82 37.84 29.98
CA SER A 491 -26.53 37.97 31.41
C SER A 491 -25.73 36.81 32.03
N ASN A 492 -25.26 35.83 31.23
CA ASN A 492 -24.64 34.58 31.70
C ASN A 492 -25.52 33.76 32.68
N LYS A 493 -26.84 34.02 32.73
CA LYS A 493 -27.80 33.27 33.56
C LYS A 493 -28.24 31.95 32.92
N LEU A 494 -28.05 31.82 31.60
CA LEU A 494 -28.25 30.62 30.81
C LEU A 494 -26.93 30.24 30.11
N ASN A 495 -26.22 29.25 30.64
CA ASN A 495 -25.20 28.55 29.86
C ASN A 495 -25.89 27.49 29.00
N ILE A 496 -25.72 27.59 27.69
CA ILE A 496 -26.12 26.52 26.77
C ILE A 496 -25.12 25.37 26.96
N ILE A 497 -25.46 24.43 27.85
CA ILE A 497 -24.68 23.20 28.05
C ILE A 497 -25.16 22.20 27.00
N ASN A 498 -24.28 21.89 26.05
CA ASN A 498 -24.53 20.86 25.05
C ASN A 498 -24.54 19.49 25.71
N PHE A 499 -25.69 18.83 25.73
CA PHE A 499 -25.76 17.41 26.05
C PHE A 499 -25.50 16.60 24.79
N HIS A 500 -24.27 16.06 24.66
CA HIS A 500 -24.03 14.94 23.77
C HIS A 500 -24.36 13.65 24.51
N GLN A 501 -25.46 12.98 24.14
CA GLN A 501 -25.65 11.59 24.51
C GLN A 501 -24.78 10.74 23.58
N ILE A 502 -23.55 10.44 24.00
CA ILE A 502 -22.76 9.40 23.36
C ILE A 502 -23.33 8.08 23.84
N ASN A 503 -24.06 7.40 22.96
CA ASN A 503 -24.70 6.14 23.25
C ASN A 503 -23.62 5.02 23.27
N GLN A 504 -22.85 4.93 24.35
CA GLN A 504 -22.03 3.76 24.65
C GLN A 504 -22.74 2.96 25.75
N LYS A 505 -23.48 1.92 25.33
CA LYS A 505 -24.05 0.86 26.18
C LYS A 505 -25.20 1.26 27.11
N GLY A 506 -26.39 1.48 26.52
CA GLY A 506 -27.63 0.83 26.97
C GLY A 506 -28.07 0.91 28.45
N LYS A 507 -27.78 1.99 29.18
CA LYS A 507 -28.48 2.28 30.45
C LYS A 507 -28.88 3.75 30.53
N SER A 508 -30.19 3.97 30.51
CA SER A 508 -30.86 5.25 30.65
C SER A 508 -30.84 5.71 32.10
N ASN A 509 -30.07 6.75 32.41
CA ASN A 509 -30.30 7.61 33.57
C ASN A 509 -30.02 9.06 33.17
N VAL A 510 -31.05 9.90 33.27
CA VAL A 510 -30.97 11.36 33.06
C VAL A 510 -30.61 11.99 34.40
N TYR A 511 -29.52 12.75 34.45
CA TYR A 511 -29.20 13.63 35.58
C TYR A 511 -29.44 15.08 35.17
N VAL A 512 -30.25 15.78 35.98
CA VAL A 512 -30.45 17.24 35.89
C VAL A 512 -29.85 17.86 37.13
N GLU A 513 -28.78 18.63 36.99
CA GLU A 513 -28.24 19.43 38.08
C GLU A 513 -28.78 20.86 37.97
N LYS A 514 -29.54 21.30 38.99
CA LYS A 514 -30.00 22.69 39.15
C LYS A 514 -29.01 23.41 40.04
N ASN A 515 -28.28 24.40 39.51
CA ASN A 515 -27.58 25.37 40.35
C ASN A 515 -28.50 26.57 40.64
N PHE A 516 -29.06 26.63 41.85
CA PHE A 516 -29.62 27.87 42.39
C PHE A 516 -28.47 28.72 42.94
N LYS A 517 -28.14 29.83 42.29
CA LYS A 517 -27.53 30.97 42.98
C LYS A 517 -28.66 31.88 43.45
N GLY A 518 -29.14 31.64 44.66
CA GLY A 518 -30.02 32.56 45.37
C GLY A 518 -29.22 33.77 45.86
N ASP A 519 -29.85 34.93 45.76
CA ASP A 519 -29.36 36.22 46.21
C ASP A 519 -28.81 36.17 47.64
N LEU A 520 -27.54 36.54 47.81
CA LEU A 520 -27.02 36.92 49.12
C LEU A 520 -27.46 38.37 49.38
N ALA A 521 -28.53 38.52 50.16
CA ALA A 521 -28.80 39.75 50.91
C ALA A 521 -28.48 39.54 52.41
N PRO A 522 -28.15 40.62 53.15
CA PRO A 522 -27.15 40.57 54.21
C PRO A 522 -27.70 40.41 55.63
N ASN A 523 -26.76 40.12 56.54
CA ASN A 523 -26.78 40.28 57.99
C ASN A 523 -27.57 39.28 58.86
N SER A 524 -26.80 38.60 59.72
CA SER A 524 -26.76 38.79 61.18
C SER A 524 -26.85 37.51 62.03
N GLN A 525 -25.94 37.47 63.00
CA GLN A 525 -26.10 36.96 64.36
C GLN A 525 -26.05 35.44 64.62
N SER A 526 -24.87 35.05 65.10
CA SER A 526 -24.63 34.43 66.42
C SER A 526 -25.54 33.28 66.89
N SER A 527 -24.90 32.14 67.14
CA SER A 527 -24.74 31.50 68.46
C SER A 527 -25.01 29.99 68.47
N LYS A 528 -24.00 29.30 69.02
CA LYS A 528 -23.85 27.89 69.42
C LYS A 528 -23.60 26.86 68.34
#